data_AF-A0A6P5RMF2-F1
#
_entry.id   AF-A0A6P5RMF2-F1
#
_cell.length_a   1.000
_cell.length_b   1.000
_cell.length_c   1.000
_cell.angle_alpha   90.00
_cell.angle_beta   90.00
_cell.angle_gamma   90.00
#
_symmetry.space_group_name_H-M   'P 1'
#
loop_
_entity.id
_entity.type
_entity.pdbx_description
1 polymer ?
#
loop_
_entity_poly.entity_id
_entity_poly.type
_entity_poly.pdbx_seq_one_letter_code
_entity_poly.pdbx_strand_id
1 'polypeptide(L)'
;HYTQDGVDLVVKGPSGEQIHDFRDKTSEKFDFVTRHKGVHQFCFTNKSPYHETIDFDIHVSHFTYYDQHAKDEHFNPLLEQVSKLEEALYNIQFEQHWLEAQTERQAIVNEAMSRRAIHKAFFESAALVGASALQVYLLRRLFERKLGVTRV
;
A
#
# COMPACT_ATOMS: atom_id res chain seq x y z
N HIS A 1 24.76 -4.61 -0.81
CA HIS A 1 24.12 -3.86 -1.89
C HIS A 1 22.93 -4.68 -2.36
N TYR A 2 21.70 -4.26 -2.02
CA TYR A 2 20.49 -4.85 -2.62
C TYR A 2 20.31 -4.16 -3.97
N THR A 3 20.62 -4.87 -5.06
CA THR A 3 20.29 -4.38 -6.39
C THR A 3 18.77 -4.45 -6.57
N GLN A 4 18.16 -3.49 -7.25
CA GLN A 4 16.76 -3.53 -7.66
C GLN A 4 16.56 -4.52 -8.84
N ASP A 5 17.33 -5.60 -8.86
CA ASP A 5 17.21 -6.61 -9.90
C ASP A 5 15.94 -7.38 -9.57
N GLY A 6 14.94 -7.30 -10.45
CA GLY A 6 13.69 -8.02 -10.26
C GLY A 6 13.83 -9.49 -10.64
N VAL A 7 12.84 -10.28 -10.24
CA VAL A 7 12.72 -11.69 -10.57
C VAL A 7 11.80 -11.85 -11.78
N ASP A 8 12.10 -12.84 -12.63
CA ASP A 8 11.20 -13.24 -13.70
C ASP A 8 10.20 -14.29 -13.19
N LEU A 9 8.92 -14.14 -13.55
CA LEU A 9 7.87 -15.11 -13.27
C LEU A 9 7.23 -15.58 -14.58
N VAL A 10 7.28 -16.89 -14.83
CA VAL A 10 6.59 -17.54 -15.95
C VAL A 10 5.51 -18.46 -15.43
N VAL A 11 4.29 -18.27 -15.91
CA VAL A 11 3.13 -19.11 -15.57
C VAL A 11 2.77 -19.97 -16.78
N LYS A 12 2.71 -21.28 -16.58
CA LYS A 12 2.32 -22.25 -17.60
C LYS A 12 1.08 -23.02 -17.19
N GLY A 13 0.24 -23.31 -18.17
CA GLY A 13 -0.94 -24.15 -18.00
C GLY A 13 -0.63 -25.64 -18.13
N PRO A 14 -1.66 -26.49 -17.99
CA PRO A 14 -1.51 -27.94 -17.91
C PRO A 14 -0.99 -28.60 -19.19
N SER A 15 -1.18 -27.96 -20.35
CA SER A 15 -0.62 -28.42 -21.62
C SER A 15 0.78 -27.83 -21.90
N GLY A 16 1.36 -27.11 -20.95
CA GLY A 16 2.66 -26.45 -21.09
C GLY A 16 2.59 -25.12 -21.84
N GLU A 17 1.39 -24.65 -22.18
CA GLU A 17 1.16 -23.35 -22.78
C GLU A 17 1.56 -22.24 -21.80
N GLN A 18 2.26 -21.23 -22.30
CA GLN A 18 2.60 -20.07 -21.50
C GLN A 18 1.38 -19.15 -21.37
N ILE A 19 0.94 -18.92 -20.14
CA ILE A 19 -0.20 -18.06 -19.81
C ILE A 19 0.30 -16.63 -19.56
N HIS A 20 1.34 -16.50 -18.72
CA HIS A 20 1.95 -15.21 -18.38
C HIS A 20 3.49 -15.28 -18.33
N ASP A 21 4.15 -14.17 -18.62
CA ASP A 21 5.60 -13.95 -18.50
C ASP A 21 5.82 -12.52 -18.03
N PHE A 22 6.26 -12.41 -16.79
CA PHE A 22 6.63 -11.17 -16.13
C PHE A 22 8.14 -11.15 -15.99
N ARG A 23 8.78 -10.03 -16.37
CA ARG A 23 10.23 -9.90 -16.32
C ARG A 23 10.66 -8.74 -15.45
N ASP A 24 11.77 -8.97 -14.74
CA ASP A 24 12.46 -7.97 -13.92
C ASP A 24 11.50 -7.27 -12.94
N LYS A 25 10.63 -8.04 -12.29
CA LYS A 25 9.63 -7.53 -11.33
C LYS A 25 10.08 -7.77 -9.89
N THR A 26 9.97 -6.74 -9.06
CA THR A 26 10.21 -6.84 -7.61
C THR A 26 8.94 -7.18 -6.81
N SER A 27 7.77 -6.84 -7.36
CA SER A 27 6.45 -7.21 -6.82
C SER A 27 5.42 -7.13 -7.95
N GLU A 28 4.52 -8.10 -8.02
CA GLU A 28 3.45 -8.15 -9.02
C GLU A 28 2.26 -8.93 -8.45
N LYS A 29 1.03 -8.47 -8.71
CA LYS A 29 -0.22 -9.17 -8.38
C LYS A 29 -1.04 -9.29 -9.64
N PHE A 30 -1.50 -10.49 -9.96
CA PHE A 30 -2.31 -10.74 -11.14
C PHE A 30 -3.27 -11.90 -10.89
N ASP A 31 -4.39 -11.85 -11.59
CA ASP A 31 -5.42 -12.88 -11.56
C ASP A 31 -5.67 -13.36 -13.00
N PHE A 32 -5.92 -14.65 -13.17
CA PHE A 32 -6.27 -15.23 -14.46
C PHE A 32 -7.27 -16.37 -14.31
N VAL A 33 -8.09 -16.58 -15.35
CA VAL A 33 -9.10 -17.64 -15.35
C VAL A 33 -8.52 -18.88 -16.03
N THR A 34 -8.54 -20.01 -15.32
CA THR A 34 -8.09 -21.30 -15.85
C THR A 34 -9.12 -21.87 -16.81
N ARG A 35 -8.76 -22.06 -18.09
CA ARG A 35 -9.67 -22.64 -19.11
C ARG A 35 -9.66 -24.16 -19.13
N HIS A 36 -8.56 -24.77 -18.69
CA HIS A 36 -8.36 -26.21 -18.72
C HIS A 36 -8.08 -26.73 -17.32
N LYS A 37 -8.72 -27.85 -16.98
CA LYS A 37 -8.45 -28.55 -15.72
C LYS A 37 -7.05 -29.15 -15.79
N GLY A 38 -6.26 -28.95 -14.73
CA GLY A 38 -4.95 -29.57 -14.59
C GLY A 38 -3.96 -28.72 -13.80
N VAL A 39 -2.72 -29.21 -13.74
CA VAL A 39 -1.64 -28.58 -12.96
C VAL A 39 -1.13 -27.35 -13.67
N HIS A 40 -1.12 -26.21 -12.97
CA HIS A 40 -0.49 -24.98 -13.43
C HIS A 40 0.87 -24.83 -12.76
N GLN A 41 1.86 -24.36 -13.52
CA GLN A 41 3.23 -24.25 -13.06
C GLN A 41 3.64 -22.78 -12.99
N PHE A 42 4.13 -22.36 -11.82
CA PHE A 42 4.66 -21.02 -11.57
C PHE A 42 6.18 -21.13 -11.38
N CYS A 43 6.94 -20.54 -12.30
CA CYS A 43 8.40 -20.59 -12.30
C CYS A 43 9.00 -19.22 -12.01
N PHE A 44 9.70 -19.09 -10.89
CA PHE A 44 10.48 -17.90 -10.57
C PHE A 44 11.94 -18.11 -10.99
N THR A 45 12.50 -17.15 -11.75
CA THR A 45 13.89 -17.20 -12.21
C THR A 45 14.65 -16.01 -11.66
N ASN A 46 15.57 -16.29 -10.75
CA ASN A 46 16.50 -15.30 -10.23
C ASN A 46 17.65 -15.09 -11.23
N LYS A 47 17.83 -13.86 -11.70
CA LYS A 47 18.96 -13.46 -12.57
C LYS A 47 20.17 -12.95 -11.79
N SER A 48 19.98 -12.62 -10.52
CA SER A 48 21.03 -12.11 -9.63
C SER A 48 22.03 -13.21 -9.29
N PRO A 49 23.33 -12.88 -9.21
CA PRO A 49 24.35 -13.82 -8.74
C PRO A 49 24.25 -14.11 -7.24
N TYR A 50 23.39 -13.41 -6.50
CA TYR A 50 23.18 -13.58 -5.07
C TYR A 50 21.88 -14.33 -4.77
N HIS A 51 21.78 -14.91 -3.57
CA HIS A 51 20.54 -15.53 -3.09
C HIS A 51 19.45 -14.48 -2.87
N GLU A 52 18.31 -14.68 -3.51
CA GLU A 52 17.10 -13.87 -3.33
C GLU A 52 16.01 -14.69 -2.65
N THR A 53 15.25 -14.03 -1.78
CA THR A 53 14.09 -14.62 -1.10
C THR A 53 12.84 -14.10 -1.77
N ILE A 54 11.98 -15.00 -2.21
CA ILE A 54 10.72 -14.68 -2.88
C ILE A 54 9.59 -15.07 -1.93
N ASP A 55 8.74 -14.10 -1.63
CA ASP A 55 7.48 -14.31 -0.93
C ASP A 55 6.35 -14.36 -1.97
N PHE A 56 5.59 -15.45 -2.00
CA PHE A 56 4.51 -15.65 -2.96
C PHE A 56 3.30 -16.30 -2.29
N ASP A 57 2.12 -15.85 -2.71
CA ASP A 57 0.84 -16.42 -2.31
C ASP A 57 -0.02 -16.70 -3.55
N ILE A 58 -0.61 -17.90 -3.61
CA ILE A 58 -1.42 -18.34 -4.75
C ILE A 58 -2.78 -18.74 -4.22
N HIS A 59 -3.77 -17.91 -4.50
CA HIS A 59 -5.16 -18.15 -4.12
C HIS A 59 -5.95 -18.67 -5.34
N VAL A 60 -6.66 -19.79 -5.15
CA VAL A 60 -7.55 -20.36 -6.17
C VAL A 60 -8.99 -20.15 -5.71
N SER A 61 -9.69 -19.20 -6.34
CA SER A 61 -11.13 -19.05 -6.16
C SER A 61 -11.88 -20.03 -7.06
N HIS A 62 -12.63 -20.95 -6.46
CA HIS A 62 -13.56 -21.81 -7.20
C HIS A 62 -14.84 -21.04 -7.49
N PHE A 63 -15.01 -20.55 -8.72
CA PHE A 63 -16.36 -20.33 -9.24
C PHE A 63 -16.97 -21.71 -9.47
N THR A 64 -17.76 -22.20 -8.53
CA THR A 64 -18.61 -23.38 -8.73
C THR A 64 -19.59 -23.05 -9.84
N TYR A 65 -19.21 -23.36 -11.08
CA TYR A 65 -20.18 -23.45 -12.16
C TYR A 65 -21.15 -24.57 -11.75
N TYR A 66 -22.38 -24.18 -11.43
CA TYR A 66 -23.50 -24.99 -10.92
C TYR A 66 -24.01 -26.04 -11.92
N ASP A 67 -23.14 -26.72 -12.63
CA ASP A 67 -23.53 -27.79 -13.55
C ASP A 67 -22.54 -28.94 -13.44
N GLN A 68 -22.73 -29.78 -12.42
CA GLN A 68 -22.86 -31.23 -12.63
C GLN A 68 -23.06 -31.98 -11.29
N HIS A 69 -24.31 -32.42 -11.11
CA HIS A 69 -24.73 -33.63 -10.38
C HIS A 69 -24.66 -33.66 -8.84
N ALA A 70 -25.82 -33.49 -8.18
CA ALA A 70 -26.53 -34.58 -7.50
C ALA A 70 -27.88 -34.07 -6.95
N LYS A 71 -28.95 -34.88 -7.06
CA LYS A 71 -30.30 -34.56 -6.55
C LYS A 71 -30.28 -34.45 -5.02
N ASP A 72 -30.85 -33.36 -4.49
CA ASP A 72 -31.69 -33.34 -3.29
C ASP A 72 -32.53 -32.05 -3.28
N GLU A 73 -33.79 -32.17 -3.70
CA GLU A 73 -34.75 -31.07 -3.93
C GLU A 73 -35.23 -30.31 -2.66
N HIS A 74 -34.50 -30.37 -1.54
CA HIS A 74 -34.94 -29.67 -0.33
C HIS A 74 -33.88 -28.97 0.53
N PHE A 75 -32.66 -28.76 0.03
CA PHE A 75 -31.64 -27.97 0.74
C PHE A 75 -31.08 -26.76 -0.04
N ASN A 76 -31.52 -26.56 -1.28
CA ASN A 76 -30.98 -25.54 -2.19
C ASN A 76 -31.07 -24.08 -1.71
N PRO A 77 -32.21 -23.56 -1.18
CA PRO A 77 -32.29 -22.11 -0.94
C PRO A 77 -31.47 -21.66 0.29
N LEU A 78 -31.16 -22.56 1.23
CA LEU A 78 -30.37 -22.24 2.42
C LEU A 78 -28.87 -22.39 2.17
N LEU A 79 -28.44 -23.46 1.49
CA LEU A 79 -27.02 -23.67 1.17
C LEU A 79 -26.50 -22.64 0.15
N GLU A 80 -27.34 -22.18 -0.78
CA GLU A 80 -26.98 -21.10 -1.72
C GLU A 80 -26.82 -19.75 -1.01
N GLN A 81 -27.59 -19.49 0.05
CA GLN A 81 -27.46 -18.26 0.84
C GLN A 81 -26.26 -18.30 1.79
N VAL A 82 -25.95 -19.46 2.37
CA VAL A 82 -24.78 -19.64 3.25
C VAL A 82 -23.48 -19.55 2.45
N SER A 83 -23.41 -20.16 1.26
CA SER A 83 -22.23 -20.08 0.38
C SER A 83 -21.98 -18.67 -0.16
N LYS A 84 -23.03 -17.95 -0.58
CA LYS A 84 -22.91 -16.52 -0.96
C LYS A 84 -22.49 -15.63 0.20
N LEU A 85 -22.90 -15.95 1.42
CA LEU A 85 -22.51 -15.20 2.62
C LEU A 85 -21.06 -15.50 3.04
N GLU A 86 -20.60 -16.75 2.89
CA GLU A 86 -19.22 -17.16 3.13
C GLU A 86 -18.24 -16.51 2.12
N GLU A 87 -18.62 -16.43 0.85
CA GLU A 87 -17.84 -15.74 -0.19
C GLU A 87 -17.81 -14.21 0.02
N ALA A 88 -18.94 -13.60 0.39
CA ALA A 88 -19.00 -12.19 0.76
C ALA A 88 -18.16 -11.88 2.02
N LEU A 89 -18.18 -12.77 3.02
CA LEU A 89 -17.37 -12.65 4.23
C LEU A 89 -15.87 -12.78 3.92
N TYR A 90 -15.48 -13.68 3.02
CA TYR A 90 -14.07 -13.85 2.63
C TYR A 90 -13.54 -12.64 1.85
N ASN A 91 -14.34 -12.11 0.91
CA ASN A 91 -13.98 -10.88 0.20
C ASN A 91 -13.82 -9.67 1.14
N ILE A 92 -14.70 -9.52 2.15
CA ILE A 92 -14.60 -8.44 3.14
C ILE A 92 -13.34 -8.60 4.01
N GLN A 93 -12.99 -9.82 4.40
CA GLN A 93 -11.82 -10.05 5.24
C GLN A 93 -10.51 -9.80 4.48
N PHE A 94 -10.46 -10.14 3.19
CA PHE A 94 -9.35 -9.78 2.31
C PHE A 94 -9.25 -8.27 2.10
N GLU A 95 -10.38 -7.58 1.90
CA GLU A 95 -10.43 -6.12 1.78
C GLU A 95 -9.99 -5.43 3.07
N GLN A 96 -10.39 -5.93 4.24
CA GLN A 96 -9.93 -5.42 5.54
C GLN A 96 -8.41 -5.55 5.69
N HIS A 97 -7.84 -6.71 5.41
CA HIS A 97 -6.38 -6.89 5.49
C HIS A 97 -5.63 -6.01 4.50
N TRP A 98 -6.14 -5.86 3.28
CA TRP A 98 -5.58 -4.94 2.28
C TRP A 98 -5.66 -3.48 2.71
N LEU A 99 -6.81 -3.05 3.25
CA LEU A 99 -7.01 -1.69 3.75
C LEU A 99 -6.13 -1.39 4.96
N GLU A 100 -5.99 -2.32 5.90
CA GLU A 100 -5.08 -2.18 7.04
C GLU A 100 -3.63 -2.02 6.59
N ALA A 101 -3.15 -2.87 5.67
CA ALA A 101 -1.81 -2.77 5.11
C ALA A 101 -1.55 -1.44 4.37
N GLN A 102 -2.56 -0.94 3.65
CA GLN A 102 -2.49 0.38 3.00
C GLN A 102 -2.49 1.52 4.03
N THR A 103 -3.30 1.41 5.08
CA THR A 103 -3.44 2.42 6.13
C THR A 103 -2.17 2.51 6.99
N GLU A 104 -1.47 1.41 7.25
CA GLU A 104 -0.16 1.43 7.92
C GLU A 104 0.90 2.18 7.11
N ARG A 105 0.96 1.95 5.78
CA ARG A 105 1.88 2.70 4.91
C ARG A 105 1.56 4.19 4.90
N GLN A 106 0.26 4.54 4.86
CA GLN A 106 -0.17 5.93 4.93
C GLN A 106 0.07 6.54 6.31
N ALA A 107 -0.05 5.78 7.40
CA ALA A 107 0.23 6.23 8.75
C ALA A 107 1.70 6.59 8.94
N ILE A 108 2.63 5.78 8.44
CA ILE A 108 4.08 6.06 8.49
C ILE A 108 4.42 7.35 7.72
N VAL A 109 3.85 7.52 6.53
CA VAL A 109 4.07 8.74 5.72
C VAL A 109 3.43 9.96 6.38
N ASN A 110 2.23 9.81 6.93
CA ASN A 110 1.52 10.88 7.63
C ASN A 110 2.23 11.29 8.93
N GLU A 111 2.78 10.35 9.69
CA GLU A 111 3.57 10.64 10.88
C GLU A 111 4.88 11.37 10.52
N ALA A 112 5.56 10.92 9.45
CA ALA A 112 6.75 11.57 8.93
C ALA A 112 6.45 12.98 8.37
N MET A 113 5.30 13.17 7.70
CA MET A 113 4.86 14.46 7.17
C MET A 113 4.44 15.40 8.32
N SER A 114 3.70 14.89 9.30
CA SER A 114 3.23 15.61 10.50
C SER A 114 4.40 16.20 11.27
N ARG A 115 5.45 15.41 11.54
CA ARG A 115 6.62 15.91 12.27
C ARG A 115 7.31 17.06 11.52
N ARG A 116 7.50 16.96 10.21
CA ARG A 116 8.11 18.04 9.40
C ARG A 116 7.22 19.28 9.35
N ALA A 117 5.90 19.10 9.22
CA ALA A 117 4.93 20.17 9.21
C ALA A 117 4.91 20.94 10.55
N ILE A 118 4.92 20.21 11.68
CA ILE A 118 4.97 20.80 13.02
C ILE A 118 6.25 21.59 13.23
N HIS A 119 7.41 21.06 12.82
CA HIS A 119 8.69 21.79 12.95
C HIS A 119 8.70 23.07 12.11
N LYS A 120 8.18 23.02 10.87
CA LYS A 120 8.05 24.21 10.03
C LYS A 120 7.13 25.26 10.68
N ALA A 121 5.96 24.85 11.15
CA ALA A 121 4.99 25.74 11.79
C ALA A 121 5.54 26.38 13.07
N PHE A 122 6.29 25.61 13.87
CA PHE A 122 6.97 26.12 15.07
C PHE A 122 8.04 27.17 14.71
N PHE A 123 8.88 26.88 13.70
CA PHE A 123 9.94 27.80 13.28
C PHE A 123 9.38 29.09 12.67
N GLU A 124 8.31 28.98 11.87
CA GLU A 124 7.59 30.11 11.29
C GLU A 124 6.96 30.99 12.39
N SER A 125 6.32 30.37 13.38
CA SER A 125 5.77 31.08 14.54
C SER A 125 6.86 31.79 15.35
N ALA A 126 7.98 31.11 15.63
CA ALA A 126 9.10 31.69 16.36
C ALA A 126 9.74 32.87 15.61
N ALA A 127 9.85 32.77 14.28
CA ALA A 127 10.35 33.85 13.42
C ALA A 127 9.42 35.09 13.47
N LEU A 128 8.10 34.89 13.42
CA LEU A 128 7.12 35.99 13.53
C LEU A 128 7.17 36.69 14.89
N VAL A 129 7.29 35.92 15.98
CA VAL A 129 7.44 36.49 17.33
C VAL A 129 8.75 37.27 17.44
N GLY A 130 9.86 36.72 16.93
CA GLY A 130 11.16 37.37 16.91
C GLY A 130 11.15 38.68 16.11
N ALA A 131 10.55 38.68 14.91
CA ALA A 131 10.40 39.88 14.09
C ALA A 131 9.56 40.96 14.79
N SER A 132 8.47 40.57 15.44
CA SER A 132 7.60 41.49 16.20
C SER A 132 8.33 42.10 17.39
N ALA A 133 9.09 41.29 18.16
CA ALA A 133 9.89 41.78 19.27
C ALA A 133 11.00 42.72 18.81
N LEU A 134 11.68 42.39 17.70
CA LEU A 134 12.71 43.23 17.10
C LEU A 134 12.13 44.57 16.64
N GLN A 135 10.95 44.56 16.02
CA GLN A 135 10.24 45.77 15.60
C GLN A 135 9.94 46.68 16.79
N VAL A 136 9.41 46.13 17.89
CA VAL A 136 9.13 46.91 19.11
C VAL A 136 10.42 47.46 19.73
N TYR A 137 11.48 46.66 19.78
CA TYR A 137 12.78 47.08 20.31
C TYR A 137 13.39 48.23 19.50
N LEU A 138 13.37 48.13 18.16
CA LEU A 138 13.89 49.17 17.27
C LEU A 138 13.10 50.48 17.42
N LEU A 139 11.77 50.41 17.51
CA LEU A 139 10.94 51.59 17.73
C LEU A 139 11.26 52.25 19.09
N ARG A 140 11.30 51.49 20.18
CA ARG A 140 11.66 52.02 21.51
C ARG A 140 13.03 52.69 21.50
N ARG A 141 14.04 52.02 20.95
CA ARG A 141 15.41 52.54 20.87
C ARG A 141 15.52 53.82 20.04
N LEU A 142 14.74 53.94 18.97
CA LEU A 142 14.74 55.13 18.12
C LEU A 142 14.06 56.32 18.82
N PHE A 143 12.97 56.09 19.55
CA PHE A 143 12.31 57.13 20.35
C PHE A 143 13.12 57.56 21.58
N GLU A 144 13.77 56.63 22.28
CA GLU A 144 14.67 56.95 23.40
C GLU A 144 15.87 57.80 22.94
N ARG A 145 16.48 57.46 21.80
CA ARG A 145 17.56 58.28 21.22
C ARG A 145 17.08 59.65 20.76
N LYS A 146 15.89 59.76 20.15
CA LYS A 146 15.32 61.05 19.75
C LYS A 146 15.02 61.93 20.97
N LEU A 147 14.41 61.39 22.03
CA LEU A 147 14.14 62.12 23.27
C LEU A 147 15.43 62.56 24.01
N GLY A 148 16.50 61.76 23.94
CA GLY A 148 17.80 62.13 24.49
C GLY A 148 18.53 63.25 23.71
N VAL A 149 18.26 63.40 22.40
CA VAL A 149 18.87 64.45 21.57
C VAL A 149 18.10 65.78 21.64
N THR A 150 16.78 65.75 21.83
CA THR A 150 15.97 66.97 21.98
C THR A 150 16.06 67.59 23.38
N ARG A 151 16.63 66.87 24.36
CA ARG A 151 16.85 67.35 25.73
C ARG A 151 18.24 67.98 25.85
N VAL A 152 18.50 69.04 25.08
CA VAL A 152 19.65 69.96 25.19
C VAL A 152 19.13 71.37 24.93
#